data_AF-A0A1W6PU06-F1
#
_entry.id   AF-A0A1W6PU06-F1
#
_cell.length_a   1.000
_cell.length_b   1.000
_cell.length_c   1.000
_cell.angle_alpha   90.00
_cell.angle_beta   90.00
_cell.angle_gamma   90.00
#
_symmetry.space_group_name_H-M   'P 1'
#
loop_
_entity.id
_entity.type
_entity.pdbx_description
1 polymer ?
#
loop_
_entity_poly.entity_id
_entity_poly.type
_entity_poly.pdbx_seq_one_letter_code
_entity_poly.pdbx_strand_id
1 'polypeptide(L)'
;MTASFEDEVRFYDPGENWSGVECSACGADAEEWWGDAMDTASADGFKDLNTEAPCCGGTVSLNDLRHIWPAAFGRFALDARNPNITDTTEEQDREMAGCVGMPLRKIWVRV
;
A
#
# COMPACT_ATOMS: atom_id res chain seq x y z
N MET A 1 -9.45 -11.61 -14.08
CA MET A 1 -8.26 -10.93 -13.53
C MET A 1 -7.60 -10.15 -14.65
N THR A 2 -7.08 -8.97 -14.36
CA THR A 2 -6.37 -8.10 -15.30
C THR A 2 -5.04 -7.69 -14.69
N ALA A 3 -4.00 -7.54 -15.50
CA ALA A 3 -2.73 -6.97 -15.06
C ALA A 3 -2.62 -5.54 -15.60
N SER A 4 -2.14 -4.63 -14.76
CA SER A 4 -1.81 -3.24 -15.11
C SER A 4 -0.34 -2.98 -14.81
N PHE A 5 0.28 -2.10 -15.59
CA PHE A 5 1.70 -1.74 -15.48
C PHE A 5 1.86 -0.24 -15.63
N GLU A 6 2.76 0.33 -14.86
CA GLU A 6 2.98 1.76 -14.73
C GLU A 6 4.47 2.08 -14.89
N ASP A 7 4.78 3.17 -15.60
CA ASP A 7 6.16 3.61 -15.77
C ASP A 7 6.75 4.11 -14.43
N GLU A 8 5.91 4.74 -13.61
CA GLU A 8 6.23 5.29 -12.29
C GLU A 8 5.56 4.48 -11.17
N VAL A 9 6.08 4.65 -9.94
CA VAL A 9 5.45 4.03 -8.77
C VAL A 9 4.10 4.69 -8.52
N ARG A 10 3.08 3.88 -8.25
CA ARG A 10 1.75 4.32 -7.84
C ARG A 10 1.43 3.87 -6.44
N PHE A 11 0.63 4.68 -5.76
CA PHE A 11 -0.07 4.26 -4.54
C PHE A 11 -1.36 3.52 -4.93
N TYR A 12 -1.53 2.32 -4.39
CA TYR A 12 -2.74 1.51 -4.50
C TYR A 12 -3.48 1.57 -3.18
N ASP A 13 -4.61 2.28 -3.19
CA ASP A 13 -5.45 2.51 -2.01
C ASP A 13 -6.61 1.50 -1.92
N PRO A 14 -7.13 1.24 -0.71
CA PRO A 14 -8.25 0.32 -0.50
C PRO A 14 -9.63 0.93 -0.86
N GLY A 15 -9.68 2.15 -1.38
CA GLY A 15 -10.91 2.86 -1.74
C GLY A 15 -11.79 3.16 -0.53
N GLU A 16 -13.10 2.89 -0.63
CA GLU A 16 -14.06 3.07 0.46
C GLU A 16 -13.74 2.24 1.72
N ASN A 17 -12.85 1.25 1.63
CA ASN A 17 -12.38 0.51 2.79
C ASN A 17 -11.34 1.29 3.61
N TRP A 18 -10.85 2.45 3.17
CA TRP A 18 -9.90 3.25 3.95
C TRP A 18 -10.41 3.48 5.40
N SER A 19 -9.52 3.27 6.38
CA SER A 19 -9.85 3.41 7.80
C SER A 19 -8.69 3.96 8.62
N GLY A 20 -7.81 4.73 7.97
CA GLY A 20 -6.70 5.40 8.63
C GLY A 20 -5.36 4.71 8.53
N VAL A 21 -4.36 5.38 9.12
CA VAL A 21 -2.95 5.03 9.04
C VAL A 21 -2.24 5.39 10.33
N GLU A 22 -1.36 4.51 10.79
CA GLU A 22 -0.60 4.70 12.02
C GLU A 22 0.90 4.59 11.75
N CYS A 23 1.68 5.30 12.58
CA CYS A 23 3.13 5.30 12.51
C CYS A 23 3.69 3.90 12.76
N SER A 24 4.53 3.41 11.85
CA SER A 24 5.15 2.09 11.99
C SER A 24 6.21 2.03 13.10
N ALA A 25 6.77 3.18 13.50
CA ALA A 25 7.80 3.25 14.55
C ALA A 25 7.21 3.29 15.97
N CYS A 26 6.17 4.08 16.21
CA CYS A 26 5.62 4.28 17.56
C CYS A 26 4.14 3.89 17.71
N GLY A 27 3.43 3.58 16.62
CA GLY A 27 2.02 3.19 16.63
C GLY A 27 1.04 4.34 16.88
N ALA A 28 1.49 5.59 16.94
CA ALA A 28 0.61 6.75 17.01
C ALA A 28 -0.17 6.95 15.71
N ASP A 29 -1.32 7.62 15.79
CA ASP A 29 -2.07 8.06 14.62
C ASP A 29 -1.18 8.92 13.70
N ALA A 30 -1.18 8.60 12.42
CA ALA A 30 -0.42 9.28 11.39
C ALA A 30 -1.27 10.14 10.45
N GLU A 31 -2.60 10.10 10.56
CA GLU A 31 -3.51 10.78 9.62
C GLU A 31 -3.23 12.29 9.50
N GLU A 32 -2.87 12.94 10.62
CA GLU A 32 -2.62 14.39 10.65
C GLU A 32 -1.47 14.84 9.74
N TRP A 33 -0.48 13.98 9.49
CA TRP A 33 0.71 14.32 8.70
C TRP A 33 0.88 13.45 7.45
N TRP A 34 0.12 12.36 7.35
CA TRP A 34 0.23 11.41 6.25
C TRP A 34 -0.05 12.05 4.90
N GLY A 35 -1.07 12.91 4.80
CA GLY A 35 -1.43 13.60 3.54
C GLY A 35 -0.29 14.45 2.98
N ASP A 36 0.30 15.32 3.81
CA ASP A 36 1.42 16.17 3.40
C ASP A 36 2.66 15.36 3.00
N ALA A 37 2.91 14.24 3.70
CA ALA A 37 4.00 13.34 3.36
C ALA A 37 3.75 12.60 2.03
N MET A 38 2.50 12.20 1.77
CA MET A 38 2.08 11.61 0.49
C MET A 38 2.24 12.61 -0.66
N ASP A 39 1.78 13.85 -0.48
CA ASP A 39 1.92 14.92 -1.48
C ASP A 39 3.39 15.17 -1.82
N THR A 40 4.24 15.26 -0.79
CA THR A 40 5.69 15.42 -0.96
C THR A 40 6.31 14.27 -1.74
N ALA A 41 5.98 13.01 -1.39
CA ALA A 41 6.51 11.85 -2.09
C ALA A 41 5.97 11.75 -3.54
N SER A 42 4.71 12.13 -3.75
CA SER A 42 4.09 12.13 -5.08
C SER A 42 4.75 13.11 -6.04
N ALA A 43 5.27 14.23 -5.55
CA ALA A 43 5.93 15.26 -6.35
C ALA A 43 7.19 14.75 -7.08
N ASP A 44 7.83 13.70 -6.56
CA ASP A 44 8.95 13.00 -7.21
C ASP A 44 8.56 11.59 -7.73
N GLY A 45 7.26 11.33 -7.92
CA GLY A 45 6.76 10.05 -8.43
C GLY A 45 7.04 8.87 -7.50
N PHE A 46 7.00 9.12 -6.18
CA PHE A 46 7.22 8.12 -5.12
C PHE A 46 8.57 7.40 -5.21
N LYS A 47 9.62 8.07 -5.72
CA LYS A 47 10.99 7.53 -5.77
C LYS A 47 11.63 7.39 -4.39
N ASP A 48 11.32 8.32 -3.49
CA ASP A 48 11.66 8.23 -2.07
C ASP A 48 10.36 8.22 -1.25
N LEU A 49 10.24 7.22 -0.38
CA LEU A 49 9.10 7.03 0.50
C LEU A 49 9.47 7.29 1.96
N ASN A 50 10.73 7.64 2.24
CA ASN A 50 11.16 7.92 3.59
C ASN A 50 10.68 9.30 4.02
N THR A 51 10.16 9.38 5.24
CA THR A 51 9.76 10.63 5.88
C THR A 51 10.08 10.58 7.37
N GLU A 52 10.30 11.74 7.98
CA GLU A 52 10.43 11.84 9.43
C GLU A 52 9.03 11.93 10.05
N ALA A 53 8.68 10.99 10.92
CA ALA A 53 7.38 10.95 11.57
C ALA A 53 7.31 12.01 12.68
N PRO A 54 6.43 13.04 12.59
CA PRO A 54 6.35 14.12 13.58
C PRO A 54 6.01 13.64 15.00
N CYS A 55 5.30 12.51 15.11
CA CYS A 55 4.89 11.91 16.37
C CYS A 55 6.06 11.37 17.23
N CYS A 56 7.20 11.02 16.62
CA CYS A 56 8.32 10.39 17.35
C CYS A 56 9.72 10.79 16.86
N GLY A 57 9.84 11.57 15.77
CA GLY A 57 11.10 11.92 15.13
C GLY A 57 11.80 10.76 14.42
N GLY A 58 11.14 9.60 14.31
CA GLY A 58 11.69 8.43 13.63
C GLY A 58 11.57 8.55 12.13
N THR A 59 12.58 8.12 11.38
CA THR A 59 12.47 7.93 9.93
C THR A 59 11.66 6.67 9.64
N VAL A 60 10.55 6.83 8.91
CA VAL A 60 9.64 5.76 8.50
C VAL A 60 9.46 5.79 6.98
N SER A 61 9.10 4.65 6.40
CA SER A 61 8.69 4.58 5.00
C SER A 61 7.17 4.65 4.89
N LEU A 62 6.64 5.46 3.97
CA LEU A 62 5.20 5.53 3.66
C LEU A 62 4.62 4.16 3.28
N ASN A 63 5.42 3.28 2.67
CA ASN A 63 5.02 1.91 2.33
C ASN A 63 4.90 1.00 3.55
N ASP A 64 5.57 1.34 4.64
CA ASP A 64 5.67 0.51 5.84
C ASP A 64 4.82 1.05 6.99
N LEU A 65 4.18 2.21 6.82
CA LEU A 65 3.15 2.68 7.74
C LEU A 65 2.08 1.61 7.94
N ARG A 66 1.51 1.57 9.15
CA ARG A 66 0.43 0.65 9.46
C ARG A 66 -0.86 1.21 8.88
N HIS A 67 -1.10 0.94 7.60
CA HIS A 67 -2.38 1.17 6.96
C HIS A 67 -3.40 0.17 7.53
N ILE A 68 -4.49 0.67 8.15
CA ILE A 68 -5.47 -0.19 8.83
C ILE A 68 -6.08 -1.19 7.85
N TRP A 69 -6.38 -0.72 6.64
CA TRP A 69 -6.61 -1.59 5.49
C TRP A 69 -5.36 -1.60 4.63
N PRO A 70 -4.93 -2.77 4.11
CA PRO A 70 -3.72 -2.84 3.31
C PRO A 70 -3.75 -1.84 2.16
N ALA A 71 -2.68 -1.06 2.04
CA ALA A 71 -2.37 -0.20 0.90
C ALA A 71 -0.92 -0.44 0.50
N ALA A 72 -0.52 -0.13 -0.74
CA ALA A 72 0.84 -0.41 -1.20
C ALA A 72 1.35 0.61 -2.20
N PHE A 73 2.66 0.62 -2.40
CA PHE A 73 3.32 1.28 -3.52
C PHE A 73 3.84 0.24 -4.50
N GLY A 74 3.64 0.45 -5.80
CA GLY A 74 4.11 -0.48 -6.82
C GLY A 74 3.99 0.05 -8.24
N ARG A 75 4.58 -0.68 -9.19
CA ARG A 75 4.51 -0.36 -10.63
C ARG A 75 3.62 -1.30 -11.43
N PHE A 76 3.00 -2.27 -10.78
CA PHE A 76 2.04 -3.16 -11.41
C PHE A 76 1.05 -3.66 -10.36
N ALA A 77 -0.13 -4.06 -10.83
CA ALA A 77 -1.12 -4.73 -10.01
C ALA A 77 -1.77 -5.88 -10.79
N LEU A 78 -2.27 -6.87 -10.04
CA LEU A 78 -3.12 -7.94 -10.54
C LEU A 78 -4.51 -7.75 -9.92
N ASP A 79 -5.47 -7.33 -10.74
CA ASP A 79 -6.81 -6.96 -10.28
C ASP A 79 -7.84 -8.05 -10.61
N ALA A 80 -8.62 -8.43 -9.61
CA ALA A 80 -9.76 -9.33 -9.78
C ALA A 80 -11.03 -8.67 -9.22
N ARG A 81 -11.90 -8.20 -10.12
CA ARG A 81 -13.19 -7.58 -9.74
C ARG A 81 -14.27 -8.64 -9.58
N ASN A 82 -14.97 -8.61 -8.44
CA ASN A 82 -16.06 -9.53 -8.08
C ASN A 82 -15.76 -11.01 -8.42
N PRO A 83 -14.68 -11.59 -7.87
CA PRO A 83 -14.22 -12.92 -8.26
C PRO A 83 -15.11 -14.08 -7.76
N ASN A 84 -16.26 -13.80 -7.13
CA ASN A 84 -17.16 -14.77 -6.49
C ASN A 84 -16.47 -15.67 -5.43
N ILE A 85 -15.42 -15.14 -4.80
CA ILE A 85 -14.75 -15.75 -3.66
C ILE A 85 -14.62 -14.69 -2.56
N THR A 86 -14.64 -15.13 -1.30
CA THR A 86 -14.50 -14.22 -0.15
C THR A 86 -13.08 -13.72 0.01
N ASP A 87 -12.08 -14.60 -0.14
CA ASP A 87 -10.66 -14.28 -0.13
C ASP A 87 -9.85 -15.42 -0.77
N THR A 88 -8.62 -15.13 -1.15
CA THR A 88 -7.61 -16.12 -1.47
C THR A 88 -7.03 -16.76 -0.21
N THR A 89 -6.61 -18.01 -0.32
CA THR A 89 -5.88 -18.70 0.74
C THR A 89 -4.41 -18.31 0.73
N GLU A 90 -3.69 -18.55 1.84
CA GLU A 90 -2.24 -18.33 1.91
C GLU A 90 -1.45 -19.14 0.85
N GLU A 91 -1.95 -20.32 0.48
CA GLU A 91 -1.37 -21.13 -0.58
C GLU A 91 -1.51 -20.46 -1.94
N GLN A 92 -2.71 -19.97 -2.26
CA GLN A 92 -2.97 -19.22 -3.49
C GLN A 92 -2.14 -17.93 -3.56
N ASP A 93 -2.03 -17.21 -2.44
CA ASP A 93 -1.19 -16.00 -2.35
C ASP A 93 0.28 -16.32 -2.61
N ARG A 94 0.79 -17.43 -2.05
CA ARG A 94 2.16 -17.89 -2.26
C ARG A 94 2.40 -18.33 -3.71
N GLU A 95 1.46 -19.05 -4.30
CA GLU A 95 1.54 -19.46 -5.72
C GLU A 95 1.55 -18.25 -6.65
N MET A 96 0.69 -17.26 -6.42
CA MET A 96 0.69 -16.02 -7.20
C MET A 96 2.03 -15.28 -7.07
N ALA A 97 2.55 -15.12 -5.85
CA ALA A 97 3.86 -14.51 -5.63
C ALA A 97 4.99 -15.31 -6.31
N GLY A 98 4.92 -16.64 -6.28
CA GLY A 98 5.88 -17.52 -6.96
C GLY A 98 5.85 -17.38 -8.49
N CYS A 99 4.65 -17.25 -9.08
CA CYS A 99 4.47 -17.00 -10.50
C CYS A 99 5.03 -15.64 -10.95
N VAL A 100 4.88 -14.60 -10.11
CA VAL A 100 5.42 -13.27 -10.38
C VAL A 100 6.92 -13.18 -10.09
N GLY A 101 7.43 -14.03 -9.19
CA GLY A 101 8.83 -14.06 -8.76
C GLY A 101 9.18 -13.03 -7.69
N MET A 102 8.17 -12.43 -7.02
CA MET A 102 8.36 -11.49 -5.92
C MET A 102 7.17 -11.51 -4.95
N PRO A 103 7.34 -11.06 -3.69
CA PRO A 103 6.24 -10.92 -2.76
C PRO A 103 5.16 -9.96 -3.29
N LEU A 104 3.90 -10.28 -3.04
CA LEU A 104 2.75 -9.43 -3.37
C LEU A 104 2.09 -8.92 -2.09
N ARG A 105 1.59 -7.69 -2.10
CA ARG A 105 0.69 -7.17 -1.05
C ARG A 105 -0.75 -7.27 -1.53
N LYS A 106 -1.57 -8.04 -0.83
CA LYS A 106 -3.00 -8.19 -1.12
C LYS A 106 -3.76 -6.97 -0.59
N ILE A 107 -4.56 -6.33 -1.44
CA ILE A 107 -5.35 -5.14 -1.12
C ILE A 107 -6.81 -5.41 -1.46
N TRP A 108 -7.68 -5.20 -0.48
CA TRP A 108 -9.13 -5.27 -0.66
C TRP A 108 -9.66 -3.90 -1.04
N VAL A 109 -9.85 -3.68 -2.34
CA VAL A 109 -10.37 -2.41 -2.86
C VAL A 109 -11.89 -2.45 -2.92
N ARG A 110 -12.52 -1.41 -2.36
CA ARG A 110 -13.94 -1.13 -2.56
C ARG A 110 -14.08 0.19 -3.31
N VAL A 111 -14.69 0.14 -4.50
CA VAL A 111 -14.86 1.28 -5.42
C VAL A 111 -16.31 1.70 -5.45
#